data_AF-A0A7X5VRL1-F1
#
_entry.id   AF-A0A7X5VRL1-F1
#
_cell.length_a   1.000
_cell.length_b   1.000
_cell.length_c   1.000
_cell.angle_alpha   90.00
_cell.angle_beta   90.00
_cell.angle_gamma   90.00
#
_symmetry.space_group_name_H-M   'P 1'
#
loop_
_entity.id
_entity.type
_entity.pdbx_description
1 polymer ?
#
loop_
_entity_poly.entity_id
_entity_poly.type
_entity_poly.pdbx_seq_one_letter_code
_entity_poly.pdbx_strand_id
1 'polypeptide(L)'
;DDCLEGIYRITKSDHSRPLNLGNDYLTTINGLVDVVAKIAGKKISRRHDLSAPQGVRGRNSDNSKLRDIVGGWEPGISLEQGLKPTYEWIEQELKKA
;
A
#
# COMPACT_ATOMS: atom_id res chain seq x y z
N ASP A 1 -2.52 9.09 -3.12
CA ASP A 1 -2.67 9.66 -4.48
C ASP A 1 -3.12 8.61 -5.49
N ASP A 2 -2.36 7.54 -5.72
CA ASP A 2 -2.75 6.49 -6.69
C ASP A 2 -4.17 5.94 -6.52
N CYS A 3 -4.63 5.72 -5.28
CA CYS A 3 -6.00 5.25 -5.05
C CYS A 3 -7.06 6.26 -5.55
N LEU A 4 -6.84 7.56 -5.36
CA LEU A 4 -7.74 8.60 -5.85
C LEU A 4 -7.73 8.69 -7.37
N GLU A 5 -6.54 8.64 -7.97
CA GLU A 5 -6.38 8.65 -9.43
C GLU A 5 -7.04 7.43 -10.07
N GLY A 6 -6.84 6.24 -9.48
CA GLY A 6 -7.48 5.01 -9.92
C GLY A 6 -9.01 5.08 -9.84
N ILE A 7 -9.57 5.54 -8.70
CA ILE A 7 -11.02 5.73 -8.57
C ILE A 7 -11.54 6.70 -9.63
N TYR A 8 -10.85 7.82 -9.85
CA TYR A 8 -11.21 8.81 -10.86
C TYR A 8 -11.26 8.19 -12.27
N ARG A 9 -10.19 7.50 -12.67
CA ARG A 9 -10.11 6.84 -13.99
C ARG A 9 -11.16 5.76 -14.18
N ILE A 10 -11.36 4.91 -13.17
CA ILE A 10 -12.37 3.84 -13.21
C ILE A 10 -13.77 4.44 -13.36
N THR A 11 -14.09 5.48 -12.58
CA THR A 11 -15.40 6.16 -12.62
C THR A 11 -15.64 6.89 -13.95
N LYS A 12 -14.58 7.25 -14.68
CA LYS A 12 -14.65 7.84 -16.02
C LYS A 12 -14.71 6.80 -17.15
N SER A 13 -14.49 5.52 -16.85
CA SER A 13 -14.61 4.43 -17.82
C SER A 13 -16.06 3.94 -17.91
N ASP A 14 -16.38 3.19 -18.97
CA ASP A 14 -17.67 2.51 -19.11
C ASP A 14 -17.72 1.15 -18.36
N HIS A 15 -16.72 0.85 -17.51
CA HIS A 15 -16.63 -0.42 -16.80
C HIS A 15 -17.52 -0.45 -15.55
N SER A 16 -18.45 -1.41 -15.49
CA SER A 16 -19.48 -1.52 -14.44
C SER A 16 -19.34 -2.75 -13.54
N ARG A 17 -18.21 -3.48 -13.62
CA ARG A 17 -17.95 -4.69 -12.82
C ARG A 17 -16.86 -4.41 -11.78
N PRO A 18 -16.76 -5.23 -10.72
CA PRO A 18 -15.67 -5.09 -9.75
C PRO A 18 -14.31 -5.18 -10.43
N LEU A 19 -13.40 -4.28 -10.04
CA LEU A 19 -12.07 -4.15 -10.60
C LEU A 19 -11.05 -4.00 -9.46
N ASN A 20 -9.91 -4.67 -9.58
CA ASN A 20 -8.81 -4.50 -8.65
C ASN A 20 -8.23 -3.08 -8.80
N LEU A 21 -8.01 -2.41 -7.69
CA LEU A 21 -7.24 -1.17 -7.61
C LEU A 21 -6.28 -1.27 -6.44
N GLY A 22 -5.03 -1.58 -6.74
CA GLY A 22 -3.97 -1.74 -5.76
C GLY A 22 -2.61 -1.82 -6.43
N ASN A 23 -1.57 -1.52 -5.67
CA ASN A 23 -0.20 -1.74 -6.11
C ASN A 23 0.07 -3.26 -6.19
N ASP A 24 0.83 -3.71 -7.20
CA ASP A 24 1.18 -5.11 -7.44
C ASP A 24 2.52 -5.51 -6.78
N TYR A 25 3.08 -4.65 -5.94
CA TYR A 25 4.26 -4.92 -5.15
C TYR A 25 3.92 -5.82 -3.94
N LEU A 26 4.40 -7.06 -3.99
CA LEU A 26 4.28 -8.02 -2.90
C LEU A 26 5.41 -7.85 -1.88
N THR A 27 5.06 -7.72 -0.60
CA THR A 27 6.02 -7.74 0.51
C THR A 27 5.53 -8.60 1.68
N THR A 28 6.42 -8.93 2.60
CA THR A 28 6.09 -9.61 3.86
C THR A 28 5.84 -8.59 4.96
N ILE A 29 5.22 -9.02 6.08
CA ILE A 29 5.12 -8.17 7.28
C ILE A 29 6.50 -7.75 7.80
N ASN A 30 7.49 -8.64 7.75
CA ASN A 30 8.86 -8.29 8.14
C ASN A 30 9.46 -7.21 7.22
N GLY A 31 9.22 -7.32 5.90
CA GLY A 31 9.65 -6.33 4.91
C GLY A 31 8.99 -4.96 5.12
N LEU A 32 7.68 -4.94 5.42
CA LEU A 32 7.00 -3.71 5.81
C LEU A 32 7.63 -3.07 7.06
N VAL A 33 7.95 -3.89 8.07
CA VAL A 33 8.64 -3.43 9.28
C VAL A 33 10.03 -2.88 8.98
N ASP A 34 10.80 -3.49 8.06
CA ASP A 34 12.10 -2.97 7.61
C ASP A 34 11.96 -1.58 6.96
N VAL A 35 10.99 -1.40 6.07
CA VAL A 35 10.76 -0.11 5.39
C VAL A 35 10.43 0.98 6.40
N VAL A 36 9.51 0.71 7.34
CA VAL A 36 9.12 1.69 8.37
C VAL A 36 10.29 2.01 9.30
N ALA A 37 11.07 1.00 9.73
CA ALA A 37 12.24 1.22 10.57
C ALA A 37 13.31 2.09 9.89
N LYS A 38 13.52 1.88 8.57
CA LYS A 38 14.41 2.69 7.75
C LYS A 38 13.92 4.14 7.65
N ILE A 39 12.63 4.36 7.39
CA ILE A 39 12.02 5.70 7.35
C ILE A 39 12.19 6.41 8.71
N ALA A 40 11.97 5.67 9.80
CA ALA A 40 12.12 6.19 11.16
C ALA A 40 13.58 6.47 11.57
N GLY A 41 14.58 5.99 10.80
CA GLY A 41 15.99 6.03 11.20
C GLY A 41 16.31 5.21 12.45
N LYS A 42 15.53 4.14 12.72
CA LYS A 42 15.64 3.34 13.96
C LYS A 42 16.12 1.94 13.69
N LYS A 43 16.96 1.41 14.58
CA LYS A 43 17.23 -0.03 14.69
C LYS A 43 16.24 -0.63 15.69
N ILE A 44 15.52 -1.66 15.29
CA ILE A 44 14.49 -2.31 16.11
C ILE A 44 14.75 -3.82 16.19
N SER A 45 14.40 -4.42 17.33
CA SER A 45 14.28 -5.88 17.48
C SER A 45 12.84 -6.30 17.22
N ARG A 46 12.65 -7.50 16.67
CA ARG A 46 11.32 -8.05 16.38
C ARG A 46 10.97 -9.11 17.40
N ARG A 47 9.73 -9.08 17.88
CA ARG A 47 9.11 -10.17 18.64
C ARG A 47 7.82 -10.56 17.92
N HIS A 48 7.72 -11.81 17.48
CA HIS A 48 6.54 -12.33 16.80
C HIS A 48 5.59 -12.99 17.80
N ASP A 49 4.36 -12.48 17.89
CA ASP A 49 3.26 -13.16 18.59
C ASP A 49 2.51 -14.05 17.60
N LEU A 50 2.71 -15.37 17.70
CA LEU A 50 2.10 -16.35 16.80
C LEU A 50 0.68 -16.75 17.23
N SER A 51 0.21 -16.28 18.39
CA SER A 51 -1.16 -16.54 18.87
C SER A 51 -2.20 -15.58 18.26
N ALA A 52 -1.74 -14.44 17.74
CA ALA A 52 -2.60 -13.42 17.15
C ALA A 52 -3.21 -13.86 15.79
N PRO A 53 -4.41 -13.35 15.43
CA PRO A 53 -5.01 -13.60 14.11
C PRO A 53 -4.08 -13.17 12.97
N GLN A 54 -3.78 -14.09 12.05
CA GLN A 54 -2.83 -13.85 10.95
C GLN A 54 -3.47 -13.37 9.64
N GLY A 55 -4.80 -13.51 9.51
CA GLY A 55 -5.49 -13.28 8.23
C GLY A 55 -5.07 -14.29 7.17
N VAL A 56 -5.14 -13.89 5.89
CA VAL A 56 -4.71 -14.73 4.76
C VAL A 56 -3.17 -14.78 4.65
N ARG A 57 -2.64 -15.87 4.09
CA ARG A 57 -1.18 -16.06 3.96
C ARG A 57 -0.49 -15.08 3.03
N GLY A 58 -1.21 -14.55 2.04
CA GLY A 58 -0.70 -13.58 1.09
C GLY A 58 -1.80 -13.11 0.16
N ARG A 59 -1.65 -11.88 -0.34
CA ARG A 59 -2.51 -11.29 -1.36
C ARG A 59 -1.69 -10.29 -2.17
N ASN A 60 -1.98 -10.21 -3.45
CA ASN A 60 -1.41 -9.19 -4.33
C ASN A 60 -2.46 -8.78 -5.37
N SER A 61 -2.34 -7.58 -5.91
CA SER A 61 -3.24 -7.10 -6.96
C SER A 61 -2.81 -7.66 -8.33
N ASP A 62 -3.74 -8.25 -9.07
CA ASP A 62 -3.58 -8.42 -10.52
C ASP A 62 -4.18 -7.20 -11.22
N ASN A 63 -3.30 -6.42 -11.83
CA ASN A 63 -3.64 -5.15 -12.49
C ASN A 63 -3.86 -5.28 -14.00
N SER A 64 -3.83 -6.49 -14.56
CA SER A 64 -3.98 -6.70 -16.01
C SER A 64 -5.25 -6.04 -16.55
N LYS A 65 -6.41 -6.31 -15.92
CA LYS A 65 -7.69 -5.69 -16.31
C LYS A 65 -7.73 -4.19 -16.04
N LEU A 66 -7.10 -3.72 -14.97
CA LEU A 66 -7.08 -2.30 -14.64
C LEU A 66 -6.39 -1.53 -15.78
N ARG A 67 -5.18 -1.96 -16.15
CA ARG A 67 -4.42 -1.37 -17.25
C ARG A 67 -5.22 -1.35 -18.56
N ASP A 68 -5.89 -2.45 -18.90
CA ASP A 68 -6.70 -2.53 -20.12
C ASP A 68 -7.86 -1.51 -20.11
N ILE A 69 -8.54 -1.36 -18.97
CA ILE A 69 -9.74 -0.52 -18.85
C ILE A 69 -9.39 0.97 -18.79
N VAL A 70 -8.34 1.35 -18.06
CA VAL A 70 -8.04 2.77 -17.77
C VAL A 70 -6.92 3.36 -18.60
N GLY A 71 -6.60 2.75 -19.75
CA GLY A 71 -5.67 3.30 -20.73
C GLY A 71 -4.20 3.14 -20.34
N GLY A 72 -3.83 1.95 -19.86
CA GLY A 72 -2.45 1.55 -19.56
C GLY A 72 -1.91 2.04 -18.22
N TRP A 73 -2.74 2.70 -17.40
CA TRP A 73 -2.33 3.20 -16.09
C TRP A 73 -2.49 2.15 -14.99
N GLU A 74 -1.60 2.18 -14.01
CA GLU A 74 -1.70 1.47 -12.74
C GLU A 74 -0.99 2.25 -11.61
N PRO A 75 -1.25 1.92 -10.33
CA PRO A 75 -0.55 2.53 -9.20
C PRO A 75 0.98 2.37 -9.32
N GLY A 76 1.72 3.48 -9.19
CA GLY A 76 3.17 3.51 -9.41
C GLY A 76 3.99 4.01 -8.23
N ILE A 77 3.35 4.52 -7.17
CA ILE A 77 4.05 4.99 -5.97
C ILE A 77 4.63 3.79 -5.23
N SER A 78 5.95 3.80 -4.98
CA SER A 78 6.61 2.73 -4.24
C SER A 78 6.13 2.69 -2.78
N LEU A 79 6.26 1.53 -2.14
CA LEU A 79 5.89 1.38 -0.73
C LEU A 79 6.64 2.37 0.17
N GLU A 80 7.94 2.56 -0.07
CA GLU A 80 8.78 3.52 0.65
C GLU A 80 8.34 4.96 0.42
N GLN A 81 8.05 5.33 -0.85
CA GLN A 81 7.60 6.66 -1.21
C GLN A 81 6.26 7.01 -0.56
N GLY A 82 5.32 6.06 -0.53
CA GLY A 82 4.00 6.25 0.07
C GLY A 82 4.01 6.22 1.61
N LEU A 83 4.87 5.40 2.22
CA LEU A 83 4.96 5.30 3.68
C LEU A 83 5.67 6.48 4.33
N LYS A 84 6.61 7.13 3.64
CA LYS A 84 7.35 8.27 4.20
C LYS A 84 6.43 9.42 4.68
N PRO A 85 5.57 10.02 3.83
CA PRO A 85 4.68 11.09 4.27
C PRO A 85 3.66 10.60 5.31
N THR A 86 3.25 9.33 5.24
CA THR A 86 2.36 8.73 6.25
C THR A 86 3.04 8.65 7.62
N TYR A 87 4.30 8.22 7.67
CA TYR A 87 5.09 8.19 8.91
C TYR A 87 5.25 9.59 9.50
N GLU A 88 5.64 10.57 8.66
CA GLU A 88 5.83 11.97 9.07
C GLU A 88 4.53 12.57 9.63
N TRP A 89 3.39 12.31 8.99
CA TRP A 89 2.08 12.73 9.49
C TRP A 89 1.75 12.12 10.85
N ILE A 90 1.89 10.79 11.02
CA ILE A 90 1.65 10.12 12.31
C ILE A 90 2.56 10.70 13.41
N GLU A 91 3.84 10.92 13.10
CA GLU A 91 4.79 11.51 14.05
C GLU A 91 4.35 12.92 14.49
N GLN A 92 3.85 13.74 13.57
CA GLN A 92 3.33 15.07 13.89
C GLN A 92 2.07 15.00 14.76
N GLU A 93 1.15 14.07 14.48
CA GLU A 93 -0.06 13.90 15.31
C GLU A 93 0.29 13.45 16.74
N LEU A 94 1.27 12.56 16.90
CA LEU A 94 1.75 12.14 18.21
C LEU A 94 2.43 13.26 19.01
N LYS A 95 3.06 14.24 18.34
CA LYS A 95 3.66 15.42 18.99
C LYS A 95 2.63 16.45 19.44
N LYS A 96 1.41 16.41 18.90
CA LYS A 96 0.30 17.31 19.27
C LYS A 96 -0.53 16.78 20.44
N ALA A 97 -0.50 15.46 20.67
CA ALA A 97 -1.19 14.78 21.77
C ALA A 97 -0.47 14.99 23.11
#